data_AF-A0A6A6D3V4-F1
#
_entry.id   AF-A0A6A6D3V4-F1
#
_cell.length_a   1.000
_cell.length_b   1.000
_cell.length_c   1.000
_cell.angle_alpha   90.00
_cell.angle_beta   90.00
_cell.angle_gamma   90.00
#
_symmetry.space_group_name_H-M   'P 1'
#
loop_
_entity.id
_entity.type
_entity.pdbx_description
1 polymer ?
#
loop_
_entity_poly.entity_id
_entity_poly.type
_entity_poly.pdbx_seq_one_letter_code
_entity_poly.pdbx_strand_id
1 'polypeptide(L)'
;MFQPILRVASRQPSRLIRFPLPATRPLSSTRQLRLKEDKNQSPEQIEQAKQEQLKSGKKKEELESQSESVVGADREEVKDHDQHIEQLQKEAAKQHQREHPEGKS
;
A
#
# COMPACT_ATOMS: atom_id res chain seq x y z
N MET A 1 31.09 84.96 38.63
CA MET A 1 31.49 84.59 37.25
C MET A 1 31.92 83.12 37.25
N PHE A 2 31.56 82.39 36.19
CA PHE A 2 31.88 81.00 35.84
C PHE A 2 31.19 79.86 36.63
N GLN A 3 30.15 79.31 36.02
CA GLN A 3 29.75 77.90 36.22
C GLN A 3 30.41 77.04 35.13
N PRO A 4 30.92 75.83 35.44
CA PRO A 4 31.42 74.92 34.42
C PRO A 4 30.26 74.17 33.75
N ILE A 5 30.26 74.19 32.41
CA ILE A 5 29.33 73.44 31.56
C ILE A 5 29.68 71.96 31.67
N LEU A 6 28.79 71.15 32.24
CA LEU A 6 28.92 69.68 32.21
C LEU A 6 28.66 69.19 30.78
N ARG A 7 29.70 68.63 30.17
CA ARG A 7 29.65 68.04 28.82
C ARG A 7 28.96 66.67 28.89
N VAL A 8 27.71 66.60 28.45
CA VAL A 8 26.97 65.33 28.34
C VAL A 8 27.59 64.50 27.21
N ALA A 9 28.13 63.33 27.56
CA ALA A 9 28.56 62.34 26.57
C ALA A 9 27.32 61.76 25.88
N SER A 10 27.14 62.03 24.59
CA SER A 10 26.07 61.43 23.79
C SER A 10 26.38 59.95 23.57
N ARG A 11 25.58 59.08 24.19
CA ARG A 11 25.58 57.64 23.89
C ARG A 11 24.95 57.42 22.53
N GLN A 12 25.74 57.05 21.53
CA GLN A 12 25.23 56.53 20.26
C GLN A 12 24.50 55.20 20.52
N PRO A 13 23.32 54.95 19.93
CA PRO A 13 22.67 53.66 20.07
C PRO A 13 23.44 52.61 19.26
N SER A 14 23.87 51.53 19.92
CA SER A 14 24.41 50.34 19.28
C SER A 14 23.36 49.74 18.36
N ARG A 15 23.61 49.75 17.05
CA ARG A 15 22.76 49.04 16.07
C ARG A 15 22.82 47.55 16.39
N LEU A 16 21.71 46.99 16.86
CA LEU A 16 21.55 45.54 17.03
C LEU A 16 21.63 44.87 15.65
N ILE A 17 22.62 44.00 15.47
CA ILE A 17 22.72 43.13 14.31
C ILE A 17 21.56 42.14 14.39
N ARG A 18 20.60 42.22 13.45
CA ARG A 18 19.55 41.22 13.29
C ARG A 18 20.19 39.93 12.78
N PHE A 19 20.25 38.91 13.62
CA PHE A 19 20.56 37.56 13.18
C PHE A 19 19.42 37.05 12.27
N PRO A 20 19.72 36.49 11.09
CA PRO A 20 18.69 35.89 10.25
C PRO A 20 18.12 34.66 10.98
N LEU A 21 16.80 34.64 11.17
CA LEU A 21 16.09 33.46 11.66
C LEU A 21 16.37 32.29 10.70
N PRO A 22 16.64 31.07 11.19
CA PRO A 22 16.83 29.91 10.32
C PRO A 22 15.54 29.70 9.52
N ALA A 23 15.67 29.59 8.20
CA ALA A 23 14.55 29.26 7.31
C ALA A 23 14.02 27.88 7.70
N THR A 24 12.88 27.83 8.38
CA THR A 24 12.20 26.59 8.75
C THR A 24 11.61 25.97 7.49
N ARG A 25 12.21 24.89 7.00
CA ARG A 25 11.62 24.08 5.92
C ARG A 25 10.32 23.46 6.45
N PRO A 26 9.18 23.60 5.76
CA PRO A 26 7.93 23.01 6.21
C PRO A 26 8.06 21.48 6.22
N LEU A 27 7.72 20.86 7.35
CA LEU A 27 7.58 19.41 7.43
C LEU A 27 6.34 19.00 6.62
N SER A 28 6.53 18.22 5.57
CA SER A 28 5.44 17.61 4.81
C SER A 28 5.18 16.21 5.38
N SER A 29 3.95 15.94 5.78
CA SER A 29 3.51 14.62 6.23
C SER A 29 2.61 14.00 5.16
N THR A 30 2.90 12.78 4.76
CA THR A 30 2.04 12.00 3.88
C THR A 30 0.89 11.38 4.67
N ARG A 31 -0.31 11.35 4.10
CA ARG A 31 -1.46 10.69 4.71
C ARG A 31 -1.15 9.20 4.95
N GLN A 32 -1.49 8.71 6.14
CA GLN A 32 -1.43 7.26 6.43
C GLN A 32 -2.44 6.54 5.54
N LEU A 33 -1.95 5.63 4.69
CA LEU A 33 -2.79 4.68 3.98
C LEU A 33 -3.17 3.56 4.95
N ARG A 34 -4.47 3.41 5.20
CA ARG A 34 -5.01 2.27 5.96
C ARG A 34 -5.61 1.27 4.97
N LEU A 35 -5.43 -0.01 5.24
CA LEU A 35 -6.21 -1.05 4.57
C LEU A 35 -7.67 -0.88 4.97
N LYS A 36 -8.59 -1.15 4.04
CA LYS A 36 -9.99 -1.27 4.42
C LYS A 36 -10.12 -2.59 5.17
N GLU A 37 -10.71 -2.53 6.36
CA GLU A 37 -10.94 -3.74 7.16
C GLU A 37 -12.10 -4.55 6.59
N ASP A 38 -12.17 -5.82 6.98
CA ASP A 38 -13.30 -6.68 6.67
C ASP A 38 -14.57 -6.15 7.34
N LYS A 39 -15.74 -6.44 6.74
CA LYS A 39 -17.02 -6.08 7.34
C LYS A 39 -17.20 -6.83 8.66
N ASN A 40 -17.85 -6.18 9.62
CA ASN A 40 -18.30 -6.86 10.84
C ASN A 40 -19.26 -8.00 10.49
N GLN A 41 -18.84 -9.24 10.71
CA GLN A 41 -19.63 -10.45 10.48
C GLN A 41 -19.63 -11.31 11.75
N SER A 42 -20.74 -11.97 12.05
CA SER A 42 -20.78 -12.96 13.13
C SER A 42 -20.10 -14.27 12.69
N PRO A 43 -19.55 -15.06 13.62
CA PRO A 43 -18.95 -16.36 13.29
C PRO A 43 -19.93 -17.30 12.56
N GLU A 44 -21.21 -17.29 12.95
CA GLU A 44 -22.25 -18.11 12.32
C GLU A 44 -22.50 -17.73 10.86
N GLN A 45 -22.48 -16.43 10.55
CA GLN A 45 -22.65 -15.94 9.18
C GLN A 45 -21.48 -16.36 8.28
N ILE A 46 -20.25 -16.33 8.80
CA ILE A 46 -19.07 -16.77 8.07
C ILE A 46 -19.15 -18.27 7.77
N GLU A 47 -19.57 -19.06 8.75
CA GLU A 47 -19.71 -20.50 8.57
C GLU A 47 -20.79 -20.85 7.54
N GLN A 48 -21.95 -20.22 7.62
CA GLN A 48 -23.02 -20.38 6.64
C GLN A 48 -22.53 -20.03 5.22
N ALA A 49 -21.86 -18.89 5.06
CA ALA A 49 -21.32 -18.47 3.78
C ALA A 49 -20.28 -19.47 3.23
N LYS A 50 -19.41 -20.03 4.09
CA LYS A 50 -18.44 -21.07 3.71
C LYS A 50 -19.13 -22.36 3.28
N GLN A 51 -20.16 -22.80 4.01
CA GLN A 51 -20.93 -23.98 3.64
C GLN A 51 -21.68 -23.80 2.32
N GLU A 52 -22.23 -22.61 2.06
CA GLU A 52 -22.87 -22.30 0.77
C GLU A 52 -21.88 -22.29 -0.40
N GLN A 53 -20.66 -21.78 -0.19
CA GLN A 53 -19.59 -21.85 -1.20
C GLN A 53 -19.22 -23.31 -1.52
N LEU A 54 -19.08 -24.17 -0.50
CA LEU A 54 -18.79 -25.59 -0.71
C LEU A 54 -19.91 -26.31 -1.48
N LYS A 55 -21.17 -25.97 -1.22
CA LYS A 55 -22.33 -26.58 -1.90
C LYS A 55 -22.50 -26.10 -3.33
N SER A 56 -22.28 -24.80 -3.56
CA SER A 56 -22.48 -24.17 -4.87
C SER A 56 -21.28 -24.36 -5.82
N GLY A 57 -20.11 -24.67 -5.27
CA GLY A 57 -18.85 -24.71 -6.03
C GLY A 57 -18.39 -23.34 -6.53
N LYS A 58 -19.11 -22.26 -6.20
CA LYS A 58 -18.82 -20.90 -6.63
C LYS A 58 -18.12 -20.14 -5.51
N LYS A 59 -16.95 -19.59 -5.80
CA LYS A 59 -16.24 -18.69 -4.88
C LYS A 59 -17.13 -17.48 -4.57
N LYS A 60 -17.28 -17.15 -3.28
CA LYS A 60 -17.95 -15.93 -2.85
C LYS A 60 -16.92 -14.84 -2.57
N GLU A 61 -17.02 -13.73 -3.29
CA GLU A 61 -16.12 -12.58 -3.13
C GLU A 61 -16.19 -11.98 -1.71
N GLU A 62 -17.28 -12.20 -0.96
CA GLU A 62 -17.43 -11.73 0.42
C GLU A 62 -16.53 -12.46 1.43
N LEU A 63 -16.05 -13.66 1.07
CA LEU A 63 -15.12 -14.46 1.88
C LEU A 63 -13.66 -14.29 1.44
N GLU A 64 -13.43 -13.68 0.28
CA GLU A 64 -12.08 -13.43 -0.22
C GLU A 64 -11.45 -12.24 0.51
N SER A 65 -10.14 -12.33 0.76
CA SER A 65 -9.41 -11.19 1.30
C SER A 65 -9.42 -10.05 0.30
N GLN A 66 -9.49 -8.81 0.79
CA GLN A 66 -9.49 -7.63 -0.08
C GLN A 66 -8.19 -7.48 -0.89
N SER A 67 -7.07 -8.01 -0.40
CA SER A 67 -5.82 -8.02 -1.16
C SER A 67 -5.85 -9.02 -2.32
N GLU A 68 -6.63 -10.09 -2.19
CA GLU A 68 -6.78 -11.13 -3.20
C GLU A 68 -7.83 -10.74 -4.25
N SER A 69 -8.92 -10.07 -3.86
CA SER A 69 -9.97 -9.69 -4.81
C SER A 69 -9.50 -8.73 -5.92
N VAL A 70 -8.54 -7.84 -5.62
CA VAL A 70 -7.96 -6.90 -6.60
C VAL A 70 -7.02 -7.61 -7.58
N VAL A 71 -6.32 -8.64 -7.11
CA VAL A 71 -5.42 -9.45 -7.92
C VAL A 71 -6.27 -10.57 -8.52
N GLY A 72 -6.99 -10.26 -9.60
CA GLY A 72 -7.85 -11.21 -10.32
C GLY A 72 -7.10 -12.34 -11.04
N ALA A 73 -6.01 -12.85 -10.44
CA ALA A 73 -5.01 -13.67 -11.11
C ALA A 73 -5.57 -15.02 -11.58
N ASP A 74 -6.48 -15.68 -10.86
CA ASP A 74 -6.96 -17.02 -11.24
C ASP A 74 -8.44 -17.22 -10.89
N ARG A 75 -9.33 -16.57 -11.66
CA ARG A 75 -10.80 -16.67 -11.49
C ARG A 75 -11.48 -17.61 -12.50
N GLU A 76 -10.77 -18.62 -13.00
CA GLU A 76 -11.35 -19.50 -14.01
C GLU A 76 -12.43 -20.42 -13.41
N GLU A 77 -13.66 -20.33 -13.91
CA GLU A 77 -14.76 -21.21 -13.51
C GLU A 77 -14.58 -22.59 -14.16
N VAL A 78 -13.92 -23.49 -13.44
CA VAL A 78 -13.68 -24.85 -13.90
C VAL A 78 -14.83 -25.76 -13.48
N LYS A 79 -15.52 -26.37 -14.46
CA LYS A 79 -16.60 -27.34 -14.20
C LYS A 79 -16.08 -28.73 -13.86
N ASP A 80 -15.03 -29.18 -14.57
CA ASP A 80 -14.38 -30.47 -14.38
C ASP A 80 -12.88 -30.27 -14.13
N HIS A 81 -12.49 -30.34 -12.86
CA HIS A 81 -11.12 -30.07 -12.43
C HIS A 81 -10.10 -31.03 -13.05
N ASP A 82 -10.45 -32.31 -13.17
CA ASP A 82 -9.52 -33.32 -13.69
C ASP A 82 -9.14 -33.05 -15.16
N GLN A 83 -10.15 -32.73 -15.98
CA GLN A 83 -9.92 -32.40 -17.39
C GLN A 83 -9.13 -31.10 -17.56
N HIS A 84 -9.43 -30.10 -16.73
CA HIS A 84 -8.73 -28.82 -16.77
C HIS A 84 -7.27 -28.94 -16.36
N ILE A 85 -6.95 -29.71 -15.31
CA ILE A 85 -5.57 -29.98 -14.90
C ILE A 85 -4.83 -30.72 -16.02
N GLU A 86 -5.46 -31.71 -16.65
CA GLU A 86 -4.85 -32.45 -17.76
C GLU A 86 -4.54 -31.52 -18.95
N GLN A 87 -5.41 -30.54 -19.24
CA GLN A 87 -5.18 -29.54 -20.27
C GLN A 87 -4.00 -28.62 -19.93
N LEU A 88 -3.97 -28.08 -18.69
CA LEU A 88 -2.87 -27.23 -18.23
C LEU A 88 -1.51 -27.95 -18.30
N GLN A 89 -1.47 -29.23 -17.91
CA GLN A 89 -0.25 -30.04 -18.02
C GLN A 89 0.19 -30.23 -19.47
N LYS A 90 -0.76 -30.49 -20.38
CA LYS A 90 -0.47 -30.60 -21.82
C LYS A 90 0.04 -29.28 -22.40
N GLU A 91 -0.53 -28.15 -21.99
CA GLU A 91 -0.10 -26.83 -22.44
C GLU A 91 1.29 -26.46 -21.93
N ALA A 92 1.55 -26.67 -20.63
CA ALA A 92 2.86 -26.47 -20.03
C ALA A 92 3.92 -27.35 -20.71
N ALA A 93 3.60 -28.62 -20.98
CA ALA A 93 4.49 -29.51 -21.73
C ALA A 93 4.77 -29.01 -23.15
N LYS A 94 3.77 -28.49 -23.86
CA LYS A 94 3.95 -27.90 -25.20
C LYS A 94 4.82 -26.64 -25.16
N GLN A 95 4.60 -25.75 -24.18
CA GLN A 95 5.39 -24.54 -24.00
C GLN A 95 6.86 -24.87 -23.70
N HIS A 96 7.11 -25.77 -22.75
CA HIS A 96 8.45 -26.24 -22.42
C HIS A 96 9.19 -26.80 -23.66
N GLN A 97 8.50 -27.57 -24.52
CA GLN A 97 9.09 -28.10 -25.75
C GLN A 97 9.40 -27.02 -26.80
N ARG A 98 8.66 -25.91 -26.81
CA ARG A 98 8.93 -24.77 -27.69
C ARG A 98 10.11 -23.95 -27.20
N GLU A 99 10.22 -23.74 -25.89
CA GLU A 99 11.27 -22.93 -25.27
C GLU A 99 12.61 -23.67 -25.18
N HIS A 100 12.58 -25.01 -25.05
CA HIS A 100 13.77 -25.84 -24.99
C HIS A 100 13.74 -26.96 -26.05
N PRO A 101 13.94 -26.63 -27.34
CA PRO A 101 13.97 -27.64 -28.40
C PRO A 101 15.20 -28.56 -28.35
N GLU A 102 16.32 -28.10 -27.78
CA GLU A 102 17.61 -28.81 -27.80
C GLU A 102 17.84 -29.79 -26.63
N GLY A 103 16.95 -29.83 -25.62
CA GLY A 103 17.09 -30.69 -24.44
C GLY A 103 16.52 -32.11 -24.58
N LYS A 104 16.07 -32.47 -25.79
CA LYS A 104 15.56 -33.82 -26.10
C LYS A 104 16.65 -34.63 -26.82
N SER A 105 17.71 -34.99 -26.11
CA SER A 105 18.69 -35.98 -26.57
C SER A 105 18.86 -37.05 -25.50
#